data_AF-A0A0W4ZP25-F1
#
_entry.id   AF-A0A0W4ZP25-F1
#
_cell.length_a   1.000
_cell.length_b   1.000
_cell.length_c   1.000
_cell.angle_alpha   90.00
_cell.angle_beta   90.00
_cell.angle_gamma   90.00
#
_symmetry.space_group_name_H-M   'P 1'
#
loop_
_entity.id
_entity.type
_entity.pdbx_description
1 polymer ?
#
loop_
_entity_poly.entity_id
_entity_poly.type
_entity_poly.pdbx_seq_one_letter_code
_entity_poly.pdbx_strand_id
1 'polypeptide(L)'
;MNIFEYNGGVCVAMMGKKCVAIASDLRLGQGGVMISNNFSKIVPVTEKLYMGLSGLATDITMLSKLIRYKTNMYKLREERVIEPKTLSNLLSTTLYQKRFASYFVMPIIAGIDSITGEPFICGLDNIGCIDTSKDFVVSGTASEQLYGICECLWTPDLEPDDLFETISQALLNAQDRDALSGMGAVVYVISQDKVTKSYLKGRQD
;
A
#
# COMPACT_ATOMS: atom_id res chain seq x y z
N MET A 1 -22.66 -6.76 -6.35
CA MET A 1 -21.21 -7.03 -6.41
C MET A 1 -20.51 -5.68 -6.45
N ASN A 2 -19.73 -5.37 -5.44
CA ASN A 2 -19.04 -4.10 -5.31
C ASN A 2 -17.86 -4.05 -6.30
N ILE A 3 -17.62 -2.91 -6.96
CA ILE A 3 -16.54 -2.77 -7.95
C ILE A 3 -15.17 -2.90 -7.28
N PHE A 4 -15.02 -2.42 -6.05
CA PHE A 4 -13.79 -2.53 -5.27
C PHE A 4 -13.40 -3.99 -4.94
N GLU A 5 -14.38 -4.89 -4.87
CA GLU A 5 -14.17 -6.32 -4.57
C GLU A 5 -13.95 -7.16 -5.83
N TYR A 6 -14.18 -6.62 -7.03
CA TYR A 6 -14.23 -7.41 -8.26
C TYR A 6 -12.95 -8.22 -8.52
N ASN A 7 -11.79 -7.60 -8.27
CA ASN A 7 -10.49 -8.25 -8.39
C ASN A 7 -9.93 -8.74 -7.05
N GLY A 8 -10.41 -8.16 -5.95
CA GLY A 8 -9.97 -8.44 -4.60
C GLY A 8 -8.59 -7.88 -4.25
N GLY A 9 -8.11 -8.33 -3.10
CA GLY A 9 -6.77 -8.08 -2.60
C GLY A 9 -6.69 -6.90 -1.64
N VAL A 10 -5.52 -6.80 -1.02
CA VAL A 10 -5.33 -6.06 0.21
C VAL A 10 -3.93 -5.45 0.27
N CYS A 11 -3.84 -4.30 0.92
CA CYS A 11 -2.60 -3.59 1.22
C CYS A 11 -2.65 -3.09 2.66
N VAL A 12 -1.49 -3.11 3.32
CA VAL A 12 -1.30 -2.55 4.66
C VAL A 12 0.04 -1.83 4.70
N ALA A 13 0.10 -0.71 5.41
CA ALA A 13 1.36 -0.09 5.80
C ALA A 13 1.38 0.17 7.30
N MET A 14 2.55 0.05 7.90
CA MET A 14 2.77 0.25 9.34
C MET A 14 3.99 1.13 9.57
N MET A 15 3.90 1.98 10.59
CA MET A 15 4.98 2.83 11.07
C MET A 15 5.77 2.10 12.16
N GLY A 16 7.09 2.20 12.09
CA GLY A 16 7.99 1.80 13.16
C GLY A 16 8.99 2.91 13.48
N LYS A 17 10.02 2.57 14.27
CA LYS A 17 11.05 3.51 14.69
C LYS A 17 12.02 3.81 13.55
N LYS A 18 11.91 5.02 12.97
CA LYS A 18 12.71 5.45 11.80
C LYS A 18 12.63 4.48 10.60
N CYS A 19 11.56 3.69 10.55
CA CYS A 19 11.29 2.74 9.48
C CYS A 19 9.79 2.70 9.20
N VAL A 20 9.45 2.25 7.99
CA VAL A 20 8.06 1.99 7.60
C VAL A 20 8.01 0.66 6.86
N ALA A 21 6.92 -0.07 7.00
CA ALA A 21 6.67 -1.27 6.25
C ALA A 21 5.41 -1.12 5.40
N ILE A 22 5.42 -1.73 4.22
CA ILE A 22 4.24 -1.84 3.35
C ILE A 22 4.16 -3.25 2.79
N ALA A 23 2.98 -3.85 2.85
CA ALA A 23 2.74 -5.21 2.44
C ALA A 23 1.45 -5.35 1.62
N SER A 24 1.44 -6.31 0.71
CA SER A 24 0.26 -6.67 -0.08
C SER A 24 0.22 -8.16 -0.35
N ASP A 25 -0.99 -8.68 -0.57
CA ASP A 25 -1.18 -10.00 -1.14
C ASP A 25 -0.82 -10.02 -2.64
N LEU A 26 -0.77 -11.21 -3.23
CA LEU A 26 -0.35 -11.41 -4.63
C LEU A 26 -1.48 -11.90 -5.56
N ARG A 27 -2.68 -12.13 -5.01
CA ARG A 27 -3.85 -12.59 -5.77
C ARG A 27 -4.34 -11.52 -6.73
N LEU A 28 -4.65 -11.94 -7.95
CA LEU A 28 -5.51 -11.24 -8.89
C LEU A 28 -6.64 -12.18 -9.29
N GLY A 29 -7.87 -11.80 -8.96
CA GLY A 29 -9.06 -12.58 -9.31
C GLY A 29 -10.00 -11.87 -10.26
N GLN A 30 -11.00 -12.61 -10.71
CA GLN A 30 -12.22 -12.11 -11.33
C GLN A 30 -13.40 -12.78 -10.62
N GLY A 31 -13.92 -12.09 -9.60
CA GLY A 31 -14.82 -12.71 -8.62
C GLY A 31 -14.15 -13.92 -7.97
N GLY A 32 -14.84 -15.07 -8.00
CA GLY A 32 -14.34 -16.32 -7.40
C GLY A 32 -13.23 -17.04 -8.20
N VAL A 33 -12.88 -16.58 -9.40
CA VAL A 33 -11.85 -17.23 -10.22
C VAL A 33 -10.51 -16.54 -10.02
N MET A 34 -9.48 -17.29 -9.65
CA MET A 34 -8.11 -16.78 -9.60
C MET A 34 -7.51 -16.71 -11.02
N ILE A 35 -6.92 -15.57 -11.37
CA ILE A 35 -6.21 -15.35 -12.63
C ILE A 35 -4.69 -15.47 -12.42
N SER A 36 -4.16 -14.86 -11.35
CA SER A 36 -2.72 -14.83 -11.07
C SER A 36 -2.44 -14.80 -9.57
N ASN A 37 -1.31 -15.38 -9.19
CA ASN A 37 -0.72 -15.36 -7.85
C ASN A 37 0.60 -14.57 -7.79
N ASN A 38 0.86 -13.72 -8.80
CA ASN A 38 2.07 -12.90 -8.88
C ASN A 38 1.73 -11.45 -9.26
N PHE A 39 0.65 -10.91 -8.70
CA PHE A 39 0.23 -9.53 -8.92
C PHE A 39 0.52 -8.69 -7.67
N SER A 40 1.73 -8.14 -7.60
CA SER A 40 2.11 -7.18 -6.55
C SER A 40 1.32 -5.89 -6.69
N LYS A 41 0.66 -5.47 -5.62
CA LYS A 41 -0.11 -4.23 -5.53
C LYS A 41 0.72 -3.03 -5.09
N ILE A 42 1.97 -3.29 -4.69
CA ILE A 42 2.93 -2.28 -4.30
C ILE A 42 3.75 -1.84 -5.51
N VAL A 43 3.79 -0.53 -5.73
CA VAL A 43 4.49 0.15 -6.81
C VAL A 43 5.56 1.06 -6.21
N PRO A 44 6.85 0.91 -6.60
CA PRO A 44 7.89 1.84 -6.18
C PRO A 44 7.72 3.19 -6.89
N VAL A 45 7.81 4.28 -6.15
CA VAL A 45 7.79 5.66 -6.67
C VAL A 45 9.21 6.23 -6.69
N THR A 46 9.93 6.10 -5.58
CA THR A 46 11.37 6.39 -5.46
C THR A 46 12.05 5.25 -4.70
N GLU A 47 13.33 5.39 -4.36
CA GLU A 47 14.07 4.35 -3.62
C GLU A 47 13.48 4.07 -2.23
N LYS A 48 12.94 5.10 -1.56
CA LYS A 48 12.41 5.03 -0.18
C LYS A 48 10.93 5.44 -0.08
N LEU A 49 10.21 5.47 -1.21
CA LEU A 49 8.80 5.84 -1.27
C LEU A 49 8.03 4.86 -2.16
N TYR A 50 7.01 4.25 -1.58
CA TYR A 50 6.21 3.19 -2.18
C TYR A 50 4.73 3.54 -2.08
N MET A 51 3.97 3.04 -3.04
CA MET A 51 2.53 3.22 -3.12
C MET A 51 1.87 1.85 -3.28
N GLY A 52 1.02 1.47 -2.34
CA GLY A 52 0.12 0.32 -2.44
C GLY A 52 -1.20 0.74 -3.08
N LEU A 53 -1.71 -0.04 -4.02
CA LEU A 53 -2.98 0.22 -4.69
C LEU A 53 -3.89 -1.01 -4.60
N SER A 54 -4.96 -0.92 -3.83
CA SER A 54 -6.03 -1.92 -3.78
C SER A 54 -7.24 -1.48 -4.61
N GLY A 55 -8.16 -2.41 -4.91
CA GLY A 55 -9.38 -2.16 -5.67
C GLY A 55 -9.36 -2.76 -7.08
N LEU A 56 -9.89 -2.03 -8.06
CA LEU A 56 -10.04 -2.51 -9.44
C LEU A 56 -8.68 -2.57 -10.16
N ALA A 57 -8.30 -3.75 -10.66
CA ALA A 57 -6.98 -4.00 -11.26
C ALA A 57 -6.66 -3.11 -12.47
N THR A 58 -7.68 -2.77 -13.26
CA THR A 58 -7.56 -1.83 -14.39
C THR A 58 -7.11 -0.46 -13.91
N ASP A 59 -7.75 0.07 -12.87
CA ASP A 59 -7.45 1.38 -12.31
C ASP A 59 -6.13 1.37 -11.54
N ILE A 60 -5.78 0.27 -10.87
CA ILE A 60 -4.46 0.07 -10.26
C ILE A 60 -3.36 0.23 -11.33
N THR A 61 -3.51 -0.45 -12.47
CA THR A 61 -2.53 -0.41 -13.56
C THR A 61 -2.49 0.96 -14.25
N MET A 62 -3.63 1.63 -14.38
CA MET A 62 -3.74 2.95 -14.98
C MET A 62 -3.11 4.03 -14.08
N LEU A 63 -3.51 4.06 -12.80
CA LEU A 63 -3.06 5.05 -11.84
C LEU A 63 -1.56 4.91 -11.56
N SER A 64 -1.03 3.69 -11.43
CA SER A 64 0.41 3.47 -11.28
C SER A 64 1.22 4.07 -12.43
N LYS A 65 0.78 3.89 -13.69
CA LYS A 65 1.41 4.51 -14.87
C LYS A 65 1.28 6.03 -14.86
N LEU A 66 0.11 6.56 -14.52
CA LEU A 66 -0.16 7.99 -14.46
C LEU A 66 0.71 8.69 -13.40
N ILE A 67 0.80 8.11 -12.21
CA ILE A 67 1.62 8.65 -11.12
C ILE A 67 3.10 8.54 -11.44
N ARG A 68 3.56 7.44 -12.04
CA ARG A 68 4.93 7.34 -12.56
C ARG A 68 5.25 8.43 -13.58
N TYR A 69 4.32 8.73 -14.49
CA TYR A 69 4.48 9.83 -15.44
C TYR A 69 4.60 11.19 -14.71
N LYS A 70 3.66 11.50 -13.81
CA LYS A 70 3.65 12.78 -13.07
C LYS A 70 4.89 12.96 -12.19
N THR A 71 5.34 11.90 -11.52
CA THR A 71 6.53 11.93 -10.64
C THR A 71 7.82 12.05 -11.44
N ASN A 72 7.93 11.40 -12.60
CA ASN A 72 9.06 11.62 -13.53
C ASN A 72 9.10 13.06 -14.05
N MET A 73 7.96 13.63 -14.43
CA MET A 73 7.87 15.03 -14.86
C MET A 73 8.25 15.99 -13.72
N TYR A 74 7.80 15.70 -12.49
CA TYR A 74 8.17 16.46 -11.31
C TYR A 74 9.69 16.44 -11.10
N LYS A 75 10.32 15.26 -11.13
CA LYS A 75 11.76 15.12 -10.95
C LYS A 75 12.57 15.89 -12.00
N LEU A 76 12.12 15.92 -13.25
CA LEU A 76 12.79 16.68 -14.32
C LEU A 76 12.64 18.19 -14.19
N ARG A 77 11.50 18.67 -13.65
CA ARG A 77 11.23 20.11 -13.51
C ARG A 77 11.86 20.71 -12.25
N GLU A 78 11.80 19.98 -11.15
CA GLU A 78 12.21 20.46 -9.83
C GLU A 78 13.63 20.00 -9.45
N GLU A 79 14.26 19.18 -10.30
CA GLU A 79 15.60 18.60 -10.10
C GLU A 79 15.78 17.86 -8.74
N ARG A 80 14.67 17.47 -8.12
CA ARG A 80 14.64 16.73 -6.85
C ARG A 80 13.60 15.61 -6.88
N VAL A 81 13.79 14.63 -6.00
CA VAL A 81 12.80 13.56 -5.82
C VAL A 81 11.56 14.07 -5.07
N ILE A 82 10.42 13.44 -5.32
CA ILE A 82 9.17 13.81 -4.66
C ILE A 82 9.16 13.25 -3.22
N GLU A 83 8.75 14.09 -2.26
CA GLU A 83 8.61 13.69 -0.86
C GLU A 83 7.26 13.01 -0.60
N PRO A 84 7.15 12.15 0.44
CA PRO A 84 5.92 11.40 0.73
C PRO A 84 4.67 12.29 0.87
N LYS A 85 4.80 13.42 1.58
CA LYS A 85 3.72 14.41 1.77
C LYS A 85 3.35 15.15 0.49
N THR A 86 4.30 15.36 -0.43
CA THR A 86 4.01 15.96 -1.74
C THR A 86 3.30 14.95 -2.64
N LEU A 87 3.71 13.67 -2.58
CA LEU A 87 3.06 12.59 -3.30
C LEU A 87 1.60 12.39 -2.85
N SER A 88 1.31 12.45 -1.54
CA SER A 88 -0.06 12.31 -1.02
C SER A 88 -0.99 13.41 -1.56
N ASN A 89 -0.52 14.66 -1.57
CA ASN A 89 -1.26 15.79 -2.15
C ASN A 89 -1.45 15.66 -3.67
N LEU A 90 -0.42 15.18 -4.38
CA LEU A 90 -0.50 14.92 -5.82
C LEU A 90 -1.54 13.84 -6.14
N LEU A 91 -1.55 12.74 -5.36
CA LEU A 91 -2.52 11.66 -5.48
C LEU A 91 -3.94 12.13 -5.17
N SER A 92 -4.13 12.80 -4.04
CA SER A 92 -5.41 13.40 -3.63
C SER A 92 -6.00 14.26 -4.76
N THR A 93 -5.21 15.21 -5.28
CA THR A 93 -5.65 16.08 -6.37
C THR A 93 -5.96 15.27 -7.64
N THR A 94 -5.16 14.25 -7.95
CA THR A 94 -5.39 13.40 -9.13
C THR A 94 -6.68 12.58 -9.03
N LEU A 95 -7.02 12.06 -7.85
CA LEU A 95 -8.26 11.34 -7.62
C LEU A 95 -9.46 12.30 -7.65
N TYR A 96 -9.33 13.46 -7.01
CA TYR A 96 -10.41 14.45 -6.92
C TYR A 96 -10.72 15.10 -8.28
N GLN A 97 -9.75 15.19 -9.20
CA GLN A 97 -10.00 15.58 -10.60
C GLN A 97 -11.06 14.72 -11.29
N LYS A 98 -11.27 13.50 -10.80
CA LYS A 98 -12.26 12.54 -11.27
C LYS A 98 -13.40 12.33 -10.25
N ARG A 99 -13.77 13.35 -9.47
CA ARG A 99 -14.77 13.25 -8.39
C ARG A 99 -16.10 12.58 -8.77
N PHE A 100 -16.61 12.80 -9.98
CA PHE A 100 -17.89 12.23 -10.45
C PHE A 100 -17.72 10.96 -11.30
N ALA A 101 -16.49 10.51 -11.53
CA ALA A 101 -16.15 9.30 -12.27
C ALA A 101 -14.82 8.76 -11.72
N SER A 102 -14.81 8.45 -10.42
CA SER A 102 -13.60 8.15 -9.65
C SER A 102 -12.91 6.88 -10.14
N TYR A 103 -11.60 6.80 -9.92
CA TYR A 103 -10.88 5.53 -9.97
C TYR A 103 -11.34 4.66 -8.82
N PHE A 104 -11.62 3.38 -9.06
CA PHE A 104 -12.02 2.42 -8.04
C PHE A 104 -10.80 1.83 -7.33
N VAL A 105 -10.03 2.72 -6.70
CA VAL A 105 -8.82 2.36 -5.94
C VAL A 105 -8.81 3.05 -4.60
N MET A 106 -8.16 2.42 -3.62
CA MET A 106 -7.91 3.01 -2.31
C MET A 106 -6.41 2.96 -2.03
N PRO A 107 -5.65 4.01 -2.41
CA PRO A 107 -4.20 4.03 -2.30
C PRO A 107 -3.71 4.07 -0.85
N ILE A 108 -2.57 3.46 -0.62
CA ILE A 108 -1.73 3.65 0.58
C ILE A 108 -0.37 4.14 0.13
N ILE A 109 0.20 5.07 0.86
CA ILE A 109 1.57 5.55 0.67
C ILE A 109 2.37 5.18 1.91
N ALA A 110 3.59 4.69 1.69
CA ALA A 110 4.57 4.44 2.74
C ALA A 110 5.95 4.88 2.26
N GLY A 111 6.63 5.71 3.05
CA GLY A 111 8.00 6.07 2.76
C GLY A 111 8.67 6.81 3.91
N ILE A 112 9.91 7.20 3.68
CA ILE A 112 10.69 8.03 4.61
C ILE A 112 10.99 9.35 3.91
N ASP A 113 10.77 10.47 4.60
CA ASP A 113 11.14 11.80 4.11
C ASP A 113 12.65 11.88 3.94
N SER A 114 13.11 12.33 2.76
CA SER A 114 14.53 12.31 2.43
C SER A 114 15.34 13.38 3.17
N ILE A 115 14.66 14.42 3.67
CA ILE A 115 15.26 15.58 4.34
C ILE A 115 15.22 15.40 5.86
N THR A 116 14.04 15.08 6.42
CA THR A 116 13.88 14.93 7.87
C THR A 116 14.25 13.53 8.36
N GLY A 117 14.20 12.53 7.48
CA GLY A 117 14.37 11.13 7.83
C GLY A 117 13.19 10.55 8.61
N GLU A 118 12.06 11.27 8.70
CA GLU A 118 10.87 10.82 9.42
C GLU A 118 10.06 9.82 8.58
N PRO A 119 9.54 8.75 9.21
CA PRO A 119 8.63 7.82 8.58
C PRO A 119 7.28 8.49 8.28
N PHE A 120 6.69 8.17 7.13
CA PHE A 120 5.41 8.70 6.70
C PHE A 120 4.54 7.60 6.09
N ILE A 121 3.30 7.50 6.57
CA ILE A 121 2.26 6.68 5.97
C ILE A 121 0.99 7.51 5.78
N CYS A 122 0.24 7.22 4.72
CA CYS A 122 -1.13 7.73 4.60
C CYS A 122 -2.00 6.80 3.74
N GLY A 123 -3.28 6.72 4.08
CA GLY A 123 -4.32 6.14 3.23
C GLY A 123 -5.03 7.24 2.44
N LEU A 124 -5.58 6.88 1.29
CA LEU A 124 -6.52 7.72 0.56
C LEU A 124 -7.78 6.94 0.20
N ASP A 125 -8.93 7.60 0.29
CA ASP A 125 -10.15 7.09 -0.32
C ASP A 125 -10.13 7.26 -1.86
N ASN A 126 -11.15 6.75 -2.54
CA ASN A 126 -11.24 6.78 -3.99
C ASN A 126 -11.48 8.18 -4.60
N ILE A 127 -11.81 9.17 -3.77
CA ILE A 127 -12.03 10.56 -4.20
C ILE A 127 -10.90 11.49 -3.74
N GLY A 128 -9.90 10.98 -3.01
CA GLY A 128 -8.71 11.71 -2.62
C GLY A 128 -8.73 12.33 -1.23
N CYS A 129 -9.64 11.92 -0.33
CA CYS A 129 -9.52 12.23 1.09
C CYS A 129 -8.23 11.60 1.64
N ILE A 130 -7.42 12.38 2.34
CA ILE A 130 -6.14 11.91 2.91
C ILE A 130 -6.38 11.55 4.37
N ASP A 131 -6.03 10.32 4.74
CA ASP A 131 -5.94 9.88 6.11
C ASP A 131 -4.47 9.64 6.48
N THR A 132 -3.95 10.45 7.41
CA THR A 132 -2.56 10.35 7.86
C THR A 132 -2.56 9.81 9.28
N SER A 133 -2.03 8.60 9.45
CA SER A 133 -1.91 7.97 10.76
C SER A 133 -0.47 7.81 11.22
N LYS A 134 -0.29 7.60 12.53
CA LYS A 134 1.00 7.35 13.19
C LYS A 134 1.24 5.88 13.48
N ASP A 135 0.24 5.03 13.29
CA ASP A 135 0.28 3.60 13.58
C ASP A 135 0.35 2.79 12.29
N PHE A 136 -0.79 2.60 11.62
CA PHE A 136 -0.94 1.82 10.42
C PHE A 136 -2.07 2.36 9.56
N VAL A 137 -2.07 1.96 8.29
CA VAL A 137 -3.15 2.24 7.34
C VAL A 137 -3.42 0.98 6.54
N VAL A 138 -4.70 0.69 6.32
CA VAL A 138 -5.16 -0.57 5.70
C VAL A 138 -6.12 -0.26 4.56
N SER A 139 -6.13 -1.13 3.55
CA SER A 139 -6.93 -0.92 2.35
C SER A 139 -7.17 -2.22 1.61
N GLY A 140 -8.35 -2.37 0.99
CA GLY A 140 -8.74 -3.53 0.22
C GLY A 140 -9.83 -4.37 0.88
N THR A 141 -10.04 -5.58 0.37
CA THR A 141 -11.20 -6.43 0.73
C THR A 141 -11.11 -7.03 2.14
N ALA A 142 -9.92 -7.23 2.68
CA ALA A 142 -9.69 -7.71 4.04
C ALA A 142 -9.42 -6.59 5.06
N SER A 143 -9.92 -5.38 4.82
CA SER A 143 -9.63 -4.20 5.65
C SER A 143 -10.16 -4.33 7.08
N GLU A 144 -11.37 -4.86 7.29
CA GLU A 144 -11.93 -5.09 8.63
C GLU A 144 -11.08 -6.08 9.46
N GLN A 145 -10.66 -7.17 8.82
CA GLN A 145 -9.79 -8.18 9.43
C GLN A 145 -8.41 -7.58 9.77
N LEU A 146 -7.86 -6.76 8.86
CA LEU A 146 -6.61 -6.07 9.10
C LEU A 146 -6.72 -5.09 10.26
N TYR A 147 -7.78 -4.26 10.35
CA TYR A 147 -7.98 -3.39 11.50
C TYR A 147 -7.95 -4.20 12.81
N GLY A 148 -8.69 -5.31 12.88
CA GLY A 148 -8.72 -6.14 14.09
C GLY A 148 -7.35 -6.67 14.51
N ILE A 149 -6.53 -7.14 13.57
CA ILE A 149 -5.22 -7.71 13.88
C ILE A 149 -4.15 -6.63 14.08
N CYS A 150 -4.15 -5.56 13.29
CA CYS A 150 -3.21 -4.46 13.42
C CYS A 150 -3.36 -3.75 14.77
N GLU A 151 -4.59 -3.51 15.24
CA GLU A 151 -4.86 -2.95 16.57
C GLU A 151 -4.32 -3.83 17.71
N CYS A 152 -4.26 -5.15 17.51
CA CYS A 152 -3.76 -6.07 18.53
C CYS A 152 -2.24 -6.21 18.54
N LEU A 153 -1.61 -6.17 17.36
CA LEU A 153 -0.18 -6.49 17.21
C LEU A 153 0.72 -5.25 17.12
N TRP A 154 0.20 -4.12 16.64
CA TRP A 154 1.01 -2.93 16.48
C TRP A 154 1.34 -2.30 17.82
N THR A 155 2.60 -1.89 17.98
CA THR A 155 3.06 -1.10 19.12
C THR A 155 3.92 0.05 18.60
N PRO A 156 3.97 1.18 19.33
CA PRO A 156 4.86 2.28 18.97
C PRO A 156 6.33 1.82 18.99
N ASP A 157 7.14 2.48 18.16
CA ASP A 157 8.60 2.34 18.13
C ASP A 157 9.15 0.93 17.84
N LEU A 158 8.43 0.11 17.08
CA LEU A 158 8.93 -1.18 16.57
C LEU A 158 10.20 -1.00 15.74
N GLU A 159 11.23 -1.79 16.04
CA GLU A 159 12.45 -1.87 15.23
C GLU A 159 12.16 -2.58 13.88
N PRO A 160 12.99 -2.43 12.84
CA PRO A 160 12.70 -2.94 11.49
C PRO A 160 12.34 -4.44 11.40
N ASP A 161 13.02 -5.28 12.20
CA ASP A 161 12.79 -6.73 12.19
C ASP A 161 11.49 -7.09 12.94
N ASP A 162 11.19 -6.41 14.06
CA ASP A 162 9.92 -6.59 14.77
C ASP A 162 8.74 -6.07 13.95
N LEU A 163 8.92 -4.94 13.24
CA LEU A 163 7.93 -4.39 12.33
C LEU A 163 7.65 -5.35 11.16
N PHE A 164 8.69 -6.02 10.65
CA PHE A 164 8.55 -7.04 9.62
C PHE A 164 7.70 -8.21 10.11
N GLU A 165 7.94 -8.72 11.31
CA GLU A 165 7.15 -9.82 11.87
C GLU A 165 5.70 -9.39 12.12
N THR A 166 5.49 -8.22 12.71
CA THR A 166 4.15 -7.67 13.01
C THR A 166 3.31 -7.49 11.75
N ILE A 167 3.86 -6.85 10.70
CA ILE A 167 3.11 -6.65 9.45
C ILE A 167 2.87 -7.96 8.70
N SER A 168 3.83 -8.90 8.78
CA SER A 168 3.71 -10.22 8.15
C SER A 168 2.60 -11.04 8.80
N GLN A 169 2.57 -11.10 10.13
CA GLN A 169 1.52 -11.80 10.87
C GLN A 169 0.16 -11.13 10.66
N ALA A 170 0.10 -9.80 10.67
CA ALA A 170 -1.14 -9.09 10.43
C ALA A 170 -1.74 -9.41 9.05
N LEU A 171 -0.92 -9.34 8.00
CA LEU A 171 -1.36 -9.61 6.63
C LEU A 171 -1.76 -11.08 6.43
N LEU A 172 -0.94 -12.04 6.87
CA LEU A 172 -1.22 -13.46 6.68
C LEU A 172 -2.51 -13.89 7.37
N ASN A 173 -2.73 -13.48 8.62
CA ASN A 173 -3.94 -13.86 9.34
C ASN A 173 -5.20 -13.14 8.80
N ALA A 174 -5.06 -11.91 8.29
CA ALA A 174 -6.18 -11.18 7.70
C ALA A 174 -6.60 -11.77 6.35
N GLN A 175 -5.65 -12.02 5.45
CA GLN A 175 -5.96 -12.56 4.12
C GLN A 175 -6.51 -14.00 4.20
N ASP A 176 -6.09 -14.80 5.19
CA ASP A 176 -6.61 -16.17 5.41
C ASP A 176 -8.10 -16.17 5.82
N ARG A 177 -8.66 -15.00 6.15
CA ARG A 177 -10.09 -14.78 6.45
C ARG A 177 -10.83 -14.02 5.36
N ASP A 178 -10.22 -13.81 4.19
CA ASP A 178 -10.83 -13.17 3.03
C ASP A 178 -10.68 -14.04 1.77
N ALA A 179 -11.80 -14.43 1.17
CA ALA A 179 -11.81 -15.25 -0.05
C ALA A 179 -11.24 -14.52 -1.29
N LEU A 180 -11.14 -13.19 -1.23
CA LEU A 180 -10.71 -12.36 -2.35
C LEU A 180 -9.26 -11.88 -2.24
N SER A 181 -8.54 -12.25 -1.18
CA SER A 181 -7.12 -11.93 -0.97
C SER A 181 -6.29 -13.19 -0.79
N GLY A 182 -4.96 -13.07 -0.89
CA GLY A 182 -4.02 -14.13 -0.53
C GLY A 182 -3.10 -14.54 -1.66
N MET A 183 -2.93 -15.85 -1.86
CA MET A 183 -1.99 -16.44 -2.81
C MET A 183 -0.53 -16.01 -2.57
N GLY A 184 -0.15 -15.92 -1.30
CA GLY A 184 1.13 -15.39 -0.86
C GLY A 184 1.11 -13.89 -0.65
N ALA A 185 2.20 -13.36 -0.12
CA ALA A 185 2.32 -11.93 0.20
C ALA A 185 3.73 -11.42 -0.08
N VAL A 186 3.84 -10.12 -0.29
CA VAL A 186 5.10 -9.40 -0.41
C VAL A 186 5.14 -8.28 0.62
N VAL A 187 6.28 -8.16 1.30
CA VAL A 187 6.53 -7.14 2.33
C VAL A 187 7.76 -6.35 1.93
N TYR A 188 7.66 -5.03 2.04
CA TYR A 188 8.79 -4.11 1.93
C TYR A 188 8.98 -3.44 3.28
N VAL A 189 10.19 -3.52 3.82
CA VAL A 189 10.61 -2.78 5.01
C VAL A 189 11.60 -1.72 4.56
N ILE A 190 11.25 -0.48 4.79
CA ILE A 190 11.97 0.69 4.33
C ILE A 190 12.60 1.33 5.58
N SER A 191 13.93 1.37 5.60
CA SER A 191 14.72 2.05 6.63
C SER A 191 15.58 3.13 5.97
N GLN A 192 16.23 3.96 6.78
CA GLN A 192 17.13 4.99 6.26
C GLN A 192 18.32 4.39 5.48
N ASP A 193 18.80 3.20 5.88
CA ASP A 193 20.01 2.61 5.29
C ASP A 193 19.70 1.67 4.12
N LYS A 194 18.62 0.90 4.22
CA LYS A 194 18.26 -0.13 3.23
C LYS A 194 16.75 -0.31 3.07
N VAL A 195 16.38 -0.88 1.92
CA VAL A 195 15.04 -1.44 1.71
C VAL A 195 15.15 -2.95 1.58
N THR A 196 14.42 -3.66 2.43
CA THR A 196 14.34 -5.12 2.39
C THR A 196 13.03 -5.53 1.75
N LYS A 197 13.08 -6.40 0.73
CA LYS A 197 11.90 -6.99 0.10
C LYS A 197 11.87 -8.48 0.41
N SER A 198 10.76 -8.95 0.97
CA SER A 198 10.56 -10.34 1.36
C SER A 198 9.26 -10.88 0.76
N TYR A 199 9.30 -12.11 0.28
CA TYR A 199 8.11 -12.86 -0.11
C TYR A 199 7.74 -13.82 1.01
N LEU A 200 6.49 -13.75 1.47
CA LEU A 200 5.97 -14.61 2.53
C LEU A 200 5.32 -15.84 1.94
N LYS A 201 5.60 -16.99 2.57
CA LYS A 201 4.89 -18.23 2.30
C LYS A 201 3.52 -18.19 2.98
N GLY A 202 2.49 -17.82 2.23
CA GLY A 202 1.09 -17.90 2.65
C GLY A 202 0.37 -19.15 2.11
N ARG A 203 -0.91 -19.29 2.46
CA ARG A 203 -1.78 -20.32 1.88
C ARG A 203 -1.99 -20.09 0.37
N GLN A 204 -2.39 -21.15 -0.33
CA GLN A 204 -2.59 -21.19 -1.79
C GLN A 204 -3.95 -21.81 -2.12
N ASP A 205 -4.98 -21.43 -1.35
CA ASP A 205 -6.38 -21.87 -1.46
C ASP A 205 -7.31 -20.77 -2.00
#